data_AF-A0A534IH19-F1
#
_entry.id   AF-A0A534IH19-F1
#
_cell.length_a   1.000
_cell.length_b   1.000
_cell.length_c   1.000
_cell.angle_alpha   90.00
_cell.angle_beta   90.00
_cell.angle_gamma   90.00
#
_symmetry.space_group_name_H-M   'P 1'
#
loop_
_entity.id
_entity.type
_entity.pdbx_description
1 polymer ?
#
loop_
_entity_poly.entity_id
_entity_poly.type
_entity_poly.pdbx_seq_one_letter_code
_entity_poly.pdbx_strand_id
1 'polypeptide(L)'
;MWTAYPDYLPYFNEAVPHPERVLVDSDLDWGQDLRRLELRAAQLGIAKLSIAYRGTADLKREPLPAFVVLGSRRPVSGWVAISELARTRNPADYAWLDAYRPLERIGKSIDLYYIP
;
A
#
# COMPACT_ATOMS: atom_id res chain seq x y z
N MET A 1 -16.64 -21.05 -33.54
CA MET A 1 -16.46 -19.89 -32.64
C MET A 1 -16.59 -20.38 -31.22
N TRP A 2 -15.48 -20.67 -30.53
CA TRP A 2 -15.49 -20.98 -29.10
C TRP A 2 -14.75 -19.86 -28.37
N THR A 3 -15.51 -19.18 -27.52
CA THR A 3 -15.09 -18.05 -26.71
C THR A 3 -14.28 -18.59 -25.53
N ALA A 4 -13.00 -18.24 -25.47
CA ALA A 4 -12.18 -18.46 -24.29
C ALA A 4 -12.65 -17.49 -23.19
N TYR A 5 -13.16 -18.05 -22.10
CA TYR A 5 -13.32 -17.34 -20.84
C TYR A 5 -11.98 -17.38 -20.12
N PRO A 6 -11.36 -16.26 -19.75
CA PRO A 6 -10.13 -16.31 -18.98
C PRO A 6 -10.44 -16.66 -17.52
N ASP A 7 -9.75 -17.71 -17.08
CA ASP A 7 -9.80 -18.38 -15.80
C ASP A 7 -9.76 -17.47 -14.57
N TYR A 8 -10.73 -17.66 -13.68
CA TYR A 8 -10.64 -17.26 -12.28
C TYR A 8 -9.68 -18.22 -11.57
N LEU A 9 -8.44 -17.78 -11.33
CA LEU A 9 -7.53 -18.41 -10.37
C LEU A 9 -7.77 -17.78 -8.99
N PRO A 10 -8.39 -18.47 -8.02
CA PRO A 10 -8.33 -18.05 -6.63
C PRO A 10 -6.95 -18.41 -6.08
N TYR A 11 -6.06 -17.43 -5.96
CA TYR A 11 -4.76 -17.68 -5.34
C TYR A 11 -4.95 -17.88 -3.83
N PHE A 12 -4.59 -19.09 -3.40
CA PHE A 12 -4.57 -19.55 -2.01
C PHE A 12 -3.38 -18.92 -1.30
N ASN A 13 -3.61 -17.93 -0.44
CA ASN A 13 -2.64 -17.52 0.57
C ASN A 13 -2.74 -18.50 1.75
N GLU A 14 -1.80 -19.43 1.90
CA GLU A 14 -1.27 -19.85 3.21
C GLU A 14 -0.10 -20.85 3.11
N ALA A 15 1.00 -20.51 3.79
CA ALA A 15 2.06 -21.37 4.32
C ALA A 15 3.02 -22.13 3.36
N VAL A 16 4.18 -21.54 3.02
CA VAL A 16 5.33 -22.31 2.45
C VAL A 16 6.71 -21.75 2.88
N PRO A 17 7.71 -22.59 3.24
CA PRO A 17 8.97 -22.19 3.89
C PRO A 17 10.10 -21.79 2.91
N HIS A 18 9.80 -21.04 1.84
CA HIS A 18 10.81 -20.61 0.85
C HIS A 18 10.77 -19.09 0.62
N PRO A 19 11.80 -18.34 1.07
CA PRO A 19 11.77 -16.86 1.05
C PRO A 19 11.76 -16.28 -0.37
N GLU A 20 12.35 -16.94 -1.37
CA GLU A 20 12.34 -16.43 -2.75
C GLU A 20 10.93 -16.40 -3.39
N ARG A 21 10.06 -17.37 -3.07
CA ARG A 21 8.68 -17.38 -3.56
C ARG A 21 7.81 -16.37 -2.82
N VAL A 22 8.04 -16.21 -1.52
CA VAL A 22 7.37 -15.18 -0.71
C VAL A 22 7.67 -13.78 -1.24
N LEU A 23 8.91 -13.51 -1.69
CA LEU A 23 9.27 -12.19 -2.19
C LEU A 23 8.54 -11.84 -3.50
N VAL A 24 8.47 -12.78 -4.44
CA VAL A 24 7.79 -12.57 -5.74
C VAL A 24 6.27 -12.41 -5.55
N ASP A 25 5.67 -13.22 -4.67
CA ASP A 25 4.25 -13.15 -4.36
C ASP A 25 3.90 -11.88 -3.58
N SER A 26 4.75 -11.50 -2.62
CA SER A 26 4.61 -10.23 -1.89
C SER A 26 4.76 -9.03 -2.82
N ASP A 27 5.71 -9.05 -3.75
CA ASP A 27 5.88 -7.99 -4.76
C ASP A 27 4.63 -7.85 -5.64
N LEU A 28 4.02 -8.97 -6.02
CA LEU A 28 2.77 -8.99 -6.79
C LEU A 28 1.59 -8.42 -5.98
N ASP A 29 1.45 -8.86 -4.73
CA ASP A 29 0.43 -8.36 -3.80
C ASP A 29 0.60 -6.85 -3.53
N TRP A 30 1.83 -6.37 -3.37
CA TRP A 30 2.12 -4.94 -3.20
C TRP A 30 1.81 -4.12 -4.45
N GLY A 31 2.12 -4.64 -5.65
CA GLY A 31 1.72 -4.01 -6.91
C GLY A 31 0.20 -3.90 -7.06
N GLN A 32 -0.54 -4.93 -6.62
CA GLN A 32 -2.00 -4.90 -6.62
C GLN A 32 -2.56 -3.89 -5.62
N ASP A 33 -2.01 -3.83 -4.41
CA ASP A 33 -2.44 -2.90 -3.36
C ASP A 33 -2.09 -1.45 -3.69
N LEU A 34 -0.94 -1.21 -4.34
CA LEU A 34 -0.56 0.10 -4.86
C LEU A 34 -1.53 0.60 -5.93
N ARG A 35 -1.91 -0.28 -6.87
CA ARG A 35 -2.94 0.05 -7.87
C ARG A 35 -4.30 0.36 -7.25
N ARG A 36 -4.67 -0.37 -6.18
CA ARG A 36 -5.89 -0.04 -5.41
C ARG A 36 -5.78 1.33 -4.74
N LEU A 37 -4.61 1.69 -4.23
CA LEU A 37 -4.35 3.00 -3.62
C LEU A 37 -4.50 4.14 -4.63
N GLU A 38 -3.98 3.98 -5.84
CA GLU A 38 -4.13 4.96 -6.93
C GLU A 38 -5.60 5.23 -7.25
N LEU A 39 -6.38 4.17 -7.49
CA LEU A 39 -7.80 4.27 -7.78
C LEU A 39 -8.55 4.94 -6.62
N ARG A 40 -8.21 4.56 -5.39
CA ARG A 40 -8.86 5.12 -4.21
C ARG A 40 -8.52 6.59 -3.99
N ALA A 41 -7.26 6.96 -4.20
CA ALA A 41 -6.82 8.36 -4.12
C ALA A 41 -7.53 9.24 -5.15
N ALA A 42 -7.71 8.73 -6.37
CA ALA A 42 -8.48 9.42 -7.40
C ALA A 42 -9.97 9.59 -7.01
N GLN A 43 -10.60 8.53 -6.48
CA GLN A 43 -12.00 8.58 -6.01
C GLN A 43 -12.22 9.60 -4.88
N LEU A 44 -11.26 9.69 -3.96
CA LEU A 44 -11.31 10.61 -2.82
C LEU A 44 -10.87 12.04 -3.19
N GLY A 45 -10.42 12.27 -4.43
CA GLY A 45 -9.92 13.57 -4.86
C GLY A 45 -8.67 14.03 -4.09
N ILE A 46 -7.80 13.09 -3.70
CA ILE A 46 -6.59 13.39 -2.93
C ILE A 46 -5.64 14.22 -3.78
N ALA A 47 -5.43 15.48 -3.42
CA ALA A 47 -4.50 16.36 -4.14
C ALA A 47 -3.03 16.10 -3.76
N LYS A 48 -2.77 15.77 -2.49
CA LYS A 48 -1.43 15.49 -1.97
C LYS A 48 -1.45 14.30 -1.00
N LEU A 49 -0.52 13.37 -1.18
CA LEU A 49 -0.38 12.17 -0.36
C LEU A 49 1.00 12.10 0.32
N SER A 50 1.04 11.90 1.63
CA SER A 50 2.28 11.50 2.31
C SER A 50 2.36 9.98 2.34
N ILE A 51 3.39 9.38 1.76
CA ILE A 51 3.45 7.93 1.57
C ILE A 51 4.72 7.31 2.16
N ALA A 52 4.54 6.29 3.00
CA ALA A 52 5.59 5.36 3.43
C ALA A 52 5.31 3.99 2.82
N TYR A 53 5.77 3.76 1.61
CA TYR A 53 5.58 2.49 0.92
C TYR A 53 6.91 1.74 0.82
N ARG A 54 6.88 0.46 1.16
CA ARG A 54 8.00 -0.46 1.03
C ARG A 54 7.56 -1.64 0.17
N GLY A 55 7.98 -1.59 -1.09
CA GLY A 55 7.87 -2.62 -2.12
C GLY A 55 8.86 -2.31 -3.25
N THR A 56 8.88 -3.12 -4.32
CA THR A 56 9.81 -2.94 -5.44
C THR A 56 9.35 -1.95 -6.51
N ALA A 57 8.09 -1.51 -6.45
CA ALA A 57 7.52 -0.54 -7.38
C ALA A 57 8.19 0.84 -7.28
N ASP A 58 8.39 1.49 -8.43
CA ASP A 58 8.84 2.88 -8.51
C ASP A 58 7.63 3.81 -8.48
N LEU A 59 7.33 4.34 -7.28
CA LEU A 59 6.17 5.23 -7.05
C LEU A 59 6.10 6.43 -7.99
N LYS A 60 7.24 6.89 -8.55
CA LYS A 60 7.25 8.03 -9.48
C LYS A 60 6.69 7.70 -10.85
N ARG A 61 6.59 6.41 -11.18
CA ARG A 61 6.05 5.90 -12.44
C ARG A 61 4.59 5.47 -12.34
N GLU A 62 4.05 5.50 -11.12
CA GLU A 62 2.66 5.14 -10.84
C GLU A 62 1.74 6.36 -10.91
N PRO A 63 0.46 6.18 -11.27
CA PRO A 63 -0.53 7.25 -11.36
C PRO A 63 -1.04 7.70 -9.97
N LEU A 64 -0.12 7.94 -9.05
CA LEU A 64 -0.41 8.51 -7.74
C LEU A 64 -0.64 10.03 -7.84
N PRO A 65 -1.42 10.62 -6.92
CA PRO A 65 -1.44 12.07 -6.77
C PRO A 65 -0.05 12.60 -6.40
N ALA A 66 0.11 13.93 -6.39
CA ALA A 66 1.35 14.53 -5.93
C ALA A 66 1.71 13.99 -4.55
N PHE A 67 2.87 13.34 -4.41
CA PHE A 67 3.23 12.68 -3.17
C PHE A 67 4.56 13.16 -2.62
N VAL A 68 4.70 12.99 -1.30
CA VAL A 68 5.97 13.14 -0.60
C VAL A 68 6.24 11.87 0.18
N VAL A 69 7.51 11.48 0.26
CA VAL A 69 7.90 10.37 1.13
C VAL A 69 7.64 10.79 2.57
N LEU A 70 6.88 9.99 3.30
CA LEU A 70 6.61 10.24 4.71
C LEU A 70 7.90 10.12 5.50
N GLY A 71 8.25 11.19 6.21
CA GLY A 71 9.46 11.24 7.02
C GLY A 71 9.33 10.43 8.31
N SER A 72 10.44 9.84 8.75
CA SER A 72 10.55 9.18 10.05
C SER A 72 10.30 10.17 11.20
N ARG A 73 9.44 9.78 12.15
CA ARG A 73 9.11 10.52 13.39
C ARG A 73 8.69 11.98 13.16
N ARG A 74 8.12 12.25 11.99
CA ARG A 74 7.61 13.57 11.62
C ARG A 74 6.11 13.45 11.39
N PRO A 75 5.28 13.78 12.39
CA PRO A 75 3.84 13.89 12.20
C PRO A 75 3.53 14.88 11.08
N VAL A 76 2.54 14.54 10.27
CA VAL A 76 2.03 15.38 9.18
C VAL A 76 0.51 15.38 9.23
N SER A 77 -0.11 16.45 8.76
CA SER A 77 -1.56 16.51 8.55
C SER A 77 -1.93 16.14 7.12
N GLY A 78 -3.20 15.82 6.91
CA GLY A 78 -3.77 15.43 5.62
C GLY A 78 -3.69 13.93 5.34
N TRP A 79 -3.66 13.58 4.05
CA TRP A 79 -3.69 12.19 3.61
C TRP A 79 -2.34 11.49 3.81
N VAL A 80 -2.38 10.36 4.51
CA VAL A 80 -1.19 9.53 4.77
C VAL A 80 -1.47 8.08 4.38
N ALA A 81 -0.61 7.49 3.56
CA ALA A 81 -0.64 6.05 3.25
C ALA A 81 0.64 5.38 3.74
N ILE A 82 0.53 4.25 4.43
CA ILE A 82 1.68 3.48 4.91
C ILE A 82 1.49 2.00 4.63
N SER A 83 2.50 1.36 4.02
CA SER A 83 2.47 -0.09 3.86
C SER A 83 2.81 -0.78 5.18
N GLU A 84 2.20 -1.93 5.43
CA GLU A 84 2.45 -2.78 6.58
C GLU A 84 3.94 -3.13 6.68
N LEU A 85 4.59 -3.40 5.54
CA LEU A 85 6.03 -3.65 5.53
C LEU A 85 6.86 -2.41 5.93
N ALA A 86 6.43 -1.20 5.56
CA ALA A 86 7.09 0.03 6.04
C ALA A 86 6.91 0.21 7.55
N ARG A 87 5.70 -0.05 8.06
CA ARG A 87 5.35 0.07 9.49
C ARG A 87 6.08 -0.96 10.35
N THR A 88 6.06 -2.23 9.95
CA THR A 88 6.70 -3.34 10.69
C THR A 88 8.22 -3.26 10.68
N ARG A 89 8.83 -2.75 9.61
CA ARG A 89 10.29 -2.64 9.52
C ARG A 89 10.86 -1.51 10.37
N ASN A 90 10.10 -0.43 10.58
CA ASN A 90 10.49 0.70 11.42
C ASN A 90 9.32 1.18 12.29
N PRO A 91 8.86 0.39 13.27
CA PRO A 91 7.64 0.70 14.03
C PRO A 91 7.77 2.01 14.82
N ALA A 92 8.93 2.26 15.42
CA ALA A 92 9.19 3.49 16.19
C ALA A 92 9.12 4.77 15.34
N ASP A 93 9.34 4.67 14.03
CA ASP A 93 9.37 5.83 13.14
C ASP A 93 7.97 6.31 12.75
N TYR A 94 6.99 5.42 12.86
CA TYR A 94 5.59 5.67 12.50
C TYR A 94 4.62 5.48 13.68
N ALA A 95 5.12 5.22 14.88
CA ALA A 95 4.31 5.02 16.09
C ALA A 95 3.36 6.19 16.42
N TRP A 96 3.66 7.39 15.92
CA TRP A 96 2.75 8.54 16.05
C TRP A 96 1.40 8.32 15.34
N LEU A 97 1.34 7.43 14.33
CA LEU A 97 0.10 7.02 13.69
C LEU A 97 -0.78 6.16 14.61
N ASP A 98 -0.24 5.57 15.67
CA ASP A 98 -1.00 4.73 16.62
C ASP A 98 -2.04 5.55 17.40
N ALA A 99 -1.88 6.87 17.45
CA ALA A 99 -2.86 7.81 18.00
C ALA A 99 -4.08 8.00 17.08
N TYR A 100 -4.03 7.49 15.85
CA TYR A 100 -5.07 7.68 14.83
C TYR A 100 -5.61 6.33 14.35
N ARG A 101 -6.90 6.30 14.05
CA ARG A 101 -7.50 5.13 13.38
C ARG A 101 -7.35 5.31 11.87
N PRO A 102 -6.88 4.30 11.12
CA PRO A 102 -6.91 4.36 9.66
C PRO A 102 -8.35 4.54 9.19
N LEU A 103 -8.54 5.39 8.18
CA LEU A 103 -9.81 5.56 7.49
C LEU A 103 -10.24 4.23 6.87
N GLU A 104 -9.30 3.57 6.19
CA GLU A 104 -9.50 2.27 5.56
C GLU A 104 -8.17 1.55 5.33
N ARG A 105 -8.26 0.22 5.18
CA ARG A 105 -7.17 -0.63 4.69
C ARG A 105 -7.35 -0.80 3.18
N ILE A 106 -6.38 -0.33 2.41
CA ILE A 106 -6.32 -0.53 0.97
C ILE A 106 -5.70 -1.90 0.68
N GLY A 107 -6.51 -2.78 0.11
CA GLY A 107 -6.09 -4.16 -0.14
C GLY A 107 -5.79 -4.90 1.16
N LYS A 108 -4.65 -5.57 1.25
CA LYS A 108 -4.22 -6.28 2.46
C LYS A 108 -3.12 -5.54 3.22
N SER A 109 -2.33 -4.73 2.53
CA SER A 109 -1.02 -4.28 3.01
C SER A 109 -0.86 -2.77 3.19
N ILE A 110 -1.85 -1.92 2.88
CA ILE A 110 -1.69 -0.46 3.01
C ILE A 110 -2.78 0.12 3.90
N ASP A 111 -2.40 0.83 4.96
CA ASP A 111 -3.33 1.63 5.76
C ASP A 111 -3.40 3.07 5.22
N LEU A 112 -4.60 3.59 5.01
CA LEU A 112 -4.86 4.97 4.59
C LEU A 112 -5.46 5.77 5.76
N TYR A 113 -4.88 6.92 6.07
CA TYR A 113 -5.29 7.82 7.13
C TYR A 113 -5.66 9.20 6.58
N TYR A 114 -6.55 9.88 7.30
CA TYR A 114 -6.71 11.32 7.20
C TYR A 114 -6.39 11.93 8.57
N ILE A 115 -5.26 12.63 8.65
CA ILE A 115 -4.77 13.25 9.89
C ILE A 115 -5.29 14.70 9.95
N PRO A 116 -5.96 15.11 11.04
CA PRO A 116 -6.49 16.46 11.20
C PRO A 116 -5.42 17.55 11.24
#